data_AF-A0A2N1SEG5-F1
#
_entry.id   AF-A0A2N1SEG5-F1
#
_cell.length_a   1.000
_cell.length_b   1.000
_cell.length_c   1.000
_cell.angle_alpha   90.00
_cell.angle_beta   90.00
_cell.angle_gamma   90.00
#
_symmetry.space_group_name_H-M   'P 1'
#
loop_
_entity.id
_entity.type
_entity.pdbx_description
1 polymer ?
#
loop_
_entity_poly.entity_id
_entity_poly.type
_entity_poly.pdbx_seq_one_letter_code
_entity_poly.pdbx_strand_id
1 'polypeptide(L)'
;MIEIAFAWTTWIFAGCSAALLVRLVIGPSSADRLTALAAISALVLGMLTMSGVREARPAFLDVAFVYDILGFLGILAIATFTKDTRIDGGKDPGGVEEPRA
;
A
#
# COMPACT_ATOMS: atom_id res chain seq x y z
N MET A 1 19.08 -20.43 20.07
CA MET A 1 18.91 -18.97 20.31
C MET A 1 18.26 -18.27 19.11
N ILE A 2 18.78 -18.44 17.89
CA ILE A 2 18.26 -17.77 16.69
C ILE A 2 16.81 -18.16 16.34
N GLU A 3 16.44 -19.42 16.55
CA GLU A 3 15.08 -19.93 16.35
C GLU A 3 14.04 -19.26 17.25
N ILE A 4 14.42 -19.01 18.51
CA ILE A 4 13.55 -18.35 19.48
C ILE A 4 13.35 -16.90 19.05
N ALA A 5 14.43 -16.18 18.74
CA ALA A 5 14.37 -14.80 18.25
C ALA A 5 13.48 -14.66 17.01
N PHE A 6 13.61 -15.58 16.05
CA PHE A 6 12.77 -15.61 14.84
C PHE A 6 11.28 -15.77 15.18
N ALA A 7 10.95 -16.72 16.06
CA ALA A 7 9.57 -16.93 16.50
C ALA A 7 9.00 -15.65 17.13
N TRP A 8 9.73 -15.03 18.07
CA TRP A 8 9.30 -13.77 18.70
C TRP A 8 9.03 -12.67 17.67
N THR A 9 9.92 -12.49 16.69
CA THR A 9 9.70 -11.51 15.61
C THR A 9 8.44 -11.81 14.81
N THR A 10 8.22 -13.07 14.41
CA THR A 10 7.01 -13.47 13.66
C THR A 10 5.74 -13.21 14.45
N TRP A 11 5.73 -13.53 15.75
CA TRP A 11 4.59 -13.28 16.63
C TRP A 11 4.30 -11.78 16.79
N ILE A 12 5.33 -10.94 16.93
CA ILE A 12 5.18 -9.48 16.98
C ILE A 12 4.60 -8.95 15.67
N PHE A 13 5.16 -9.39 14.53
CA PHE A 13 4.69 -8.98 13.21
C PHE A 13 3.24 -9.41 12.96
N ALA A 14 2.85 -10.61 13.39
CA ALA A 14 1.48 -11.10 13.30
C ALA A 14 0.53 -10.28 14.17
N GLY A 15 0.94 -9.94 15.40
CA GLY A 15 0.17 -9.06 16.28
C GLY A 15 -0.03 -7.66 15.68
N CYS A 16 1.02 -7.06 15.11
CA CYS A 16 0.93 -5.78 14.42
C CYS A 16 0.00 -5.84 13.19
N SER A 17 0.11 -6.91 12.38
CA SER A 17 -0.76 -7.11 11.22
C SER A 17 -2.23 -7.22 11.63
N ALA A 18 -2.54 -7.97 12.70
CA ALA A 18 -3.89 -8.07 13.24
C ALA A 18 -4.45 -6.71 13.70
N ALA A 19 -3.64 -5.89 14.38
CA ALA A 19 -4.05 -4.55 14.78
C ALA A 19 -4.34 -3.63 13.57
N LEU A 20 -3.55 -3.75 12.51
CA LEU A 20 -3.77 -2.99 11.27
C LEU A 20 -5.00 -3.48 10.50
N LEU A 21 -5.33 -4.77 10.54
CA LEU A 21 -6.59 -5.30 10.00
C LEU A 21 -7.80 -4.71 10.72
N VAL A 22 -7.73 -4.56 12.05
CA VAL A 22 -8.79 -3.85 12.81
C VAL A 22 -8.91 -2.39 12.36
N ARG A 23 -7.77 -1.70 12.18
CA ARG A 23 -7.75 -0.32 11.66
C ARG A 23 -8.32 -0.21 10.24
N LEU A 24 -8.03 -1.18 9.37
CA LEU A 24 -8.51 -1.21 7.98
C LEU A 24 -10.04 -1.22 7.92
N VAL A 25 -10.70 -1.97 8.82
CA VAL A 25 -12.16 -2.09 8.87
C VAL A 25 -12.81 -0.86 9.53
N ILE A 26 -12.22 -0.35 10.62
CA ILE A 26 -12.79 0.75 11.42
C ILE A 26 -12.46 2.14 10.85
N GLY A 27 -11.48 2.23 9.93
CA GLY A 27 -10.98 3.49 9.38
C GLY A 27 -12.10 4.42 8.85
N PRO A 28 -12.22 5.67 9.32
CA PRO A 28 -13.31 6.58 8.96
C PRO A 28 -13.15 7.21 7.57
N SER A 29 -11.92 7.34 7.07
CA SER A 29 -11.60 7.95 5.78
C SER A 29 -11.10 6.91 4.78
N SER A 30 -11.48 7.03 3.51
CA SER A 30 -10.96 6.20 2.42
C SER A 30 -9.44 6.25 2.34
N ALA A 31 -8.83 7.40 2.62
CA ALA A 31 -7.38 7.56 2.66
C ALA A 31 -6.71 6.84 3.85
N ASP A 32 -7.38 6.81 5.01
CA ASP A 32 -6.89 6.09 6.19
C ASP A 32 -6.94 4.57 5.97
N ARG A 33 -8.01 4.08 5.35
CA ARG A 33 -8.11 2.67 4.94
C ARG A 33 -7.05 2.27 3.94
N LEU A 34 -6.79 3.11 2.94
CA LEU A 34 -5.75 2.85 1.94
C LEU A 34 -4.35 2.81 2.57
N THR A 35 -4.09 3.70 3.54
CA THR A 35 -2.84 3.71 4.31
C THR A 35 -2.70 2.46 5.19
N ALA A 36 -3.79 2.03 5.85
CA ALA A 36 -3.81 0.80 6.63
C ALA A 36 -3.55 -0.43 5.74
N LEU A 37 -4.14 -0.48 4.54
CA LEU A 37 -3.92 -1.55 3.58
C LEU A 37 -2.45 -1.62 3.13
N ALA A 38 -1.84 -0.46 2.87
CA ALA A 38 -0.42 -0.35 2.53
C ALA A 38 0.52 -0.83 3.64
N ALA A 39 0.18 -0.51 4.89
CA ALA A 39 0.93 -1.00 6.03
C ALA A 39 0.82 -2.53 6.16
N ILE A 40 -0.38 -3.10 5.97
CA ILE A 40 -0.59 -4.55 6.03
C ILE A 40 0.19 -5.26 4.93
N SER A 41 0.15 -4.76 3.69
CA SER A 41 0.91 -5.35 2.59
C SER A 41 2.41 -5.35 2.88
N ALA A 42 2.96 -4.23 3.36
CA ALA A 42 4.36 -4.15 3.75
C ALA A 42 4.74 -5.13 4.87
N LEU A 43 3.85 -5.33 5.87
CA LEU A 43 4.11 -6.32 6.93
C LEU A 43 4.12 -7.76 6.40
N VAL A 44 3.17 -8.12 5.53
CA VAL A 44 3.10 -9.46 4.95
C VAL A 44 4.34 -9.75 4.10
N LEU A 45 4.81 -8.76 3.34
CA LEU A 45 6.02 -8.87 2.53
C LEU A 45 7.28 -8.93 3.38
N GLY A 46 7.33 -8.20 4.49
CA GLY A 46 8.39 -8.32 5.49
C GLY A 46 8.49 -9.74 6.05
N MET A 47 7.35 -10.38 6.36
CA MET A 47 7.32 -11.78 6.80
C MET A 47 7.81 -12.73 5.70
N LEU A 48 7.39 -12.50 4.45
CA LEU A 48 7.78 -13.32 3.30
C LEU A 48 9.29 -13.22 3.03
N THR A 49 9.83 -11.99 3.05
CA THR A 49 11.25 -11.71 2.88
C THR A 49 12.08 -12.35 4.00
N MET A 50 11.67 -12.18 5.25
CA MET A 50 12.33 -12.77 6.41
C MET A 50 12.35 -14.32 6.34
N SER A 51 11.27 -14.92 5.84
CA SER A 51 11.20 -16.37 5.60
C SER A 51 12.08 -16.81 4.43
N GLY A 52 12.11 -16.04 3.35
CA GLY A 52 12.94 -16.30 2.17
C GLY A 52 14.45 -16.24 2.46
N VAL A 53 14.88 -15.26 3.27
CA VAL A 53 16.28 -15.16 3.73
C VAL A 53 16.67 -16.40 4.55
N ARG A 54 15.77 -16.90 5.40
CA ARG A 54 16.02 -18.06 6.26
C ARG A 54 16.25 -19.34 5.47
N GLU A 55 15.52 -19.55 4.37
CA GLU A 55 15.66 -20.75 3.55
C GLU A 55 16.83 -20.70 2.55
N ALA A 56 17.56 -19.57 2.48
CA ALA A 56 18.67 -19.33 1.55
C ALA A 56 18.32 -19.62 0.08
N ARG A 57 17.02 -19.52 -0.26
CA ARG A 57 16.49 -19.77 -1.60
C ARG A 57 16.14 -18.42 -2.24
N PRO A 58 16.96 -17.93 -3.20
CA PRO A 58 16.77 -16.60 -3.79
C PRO A 58 15.43 -16.46 -4.52
N ALA A 59 14.81 -17.56 -4.95
CA ALA A 59 13.49 -17.57 -5.57
C ALA A 59 12.39 -16.93 -4.70
N PHE A 60 12.47 -17.06 -3.36
CA PHE A 60 11.48 -16.42 -2.47
C PHE A 60 11.66 -14.90 -2.38
N LEU A 61 12.90 -14.42 -2.52
CA LEU A 61 13.17 -12.98 -2.53
C LEU A 61 12.66 -12.34 -3.81
N ASP A 62 12.82 -13.00 -4.96
CA ASP A 62 12.29 -12.51 -6.24
C ASP A 62 10.77 -12.37 -6.18
N VAL A 63 10.08 -13.41 -5.69
CA VAL A 63 8.62 -13.38 -5.49
C VAL A 63 8.21 -12.28 -4.50
N ALA A 64 8.95 -12.09 -3.40
CA ALA A 64 8.69 -11.02 -2.44
C ALA A 64 8.82 -9.63 -3.06
N PHE A 65 9.87 -9.39 -3.85
CA PHE A 65 10.07 -8.11 -4.54
C PHE A 65 8.98 -7.83 -5.59
N VAL A 66 8.56 -8.85 -6.34
CA VAL A 66 7.45 -8.71 -7.30
C VAL A 66 6.17 -8.33 -6.56
N TYR A 67 5.83 -8.99 -5.46
CA TYR A 67 4.64 -8.65 -4.69
C TYR A 67 4.75 -7.28 -3.98
N ASP A 68 5.95 -6.83 -3.61
CA ASP A 68 6.17 -5.49 -3.05
C ASP A 68 5.87 -4.39 -4.06
N ILE A 69 6.42 -4.53 -5.27
CA ILE A 69 6.18 -3.59 -6.36
C ILE A 69 4.69 -3.59 -6.75
N LEU A 70 4.08 -4.78 -6.91
CA LEU A 70 2.67 -4.89 -7.30
C LEU A 70 1.73 -4.37 -6.21
N GLY A 71 2.01 -4.67 -4.94
CA GLY A 71 1.24 -4.18 -3.81
C GLY A 71 1.28 -2.65 -3.74
N PHE A 72 2.49 -2.08 -3.76
CA PHE A 72 2.68 -0.63 -3.76
C PHE A 72 2.03 0.05 -4.97
N LEU A 73 2.18 -0.52 -6.17
CA LEU A 73 1.58 0.01 -7.40
C LEU A 73 0.05 -0.05 -7.36
N GLY A 74 -0.54 -1.12 -6.85
CA GLY A 74 -2.00 -1.23 -6.70
C GLY A 74 -2.58 -0.15 -5.79
N ILE A 75 -1.91 0.14 -4.67
CA ILE A 75 -2.28 1.22 -3.75
C ILE A 75 -2.11 2.60 -4.42
N LEU A 76 -1.01 2.82 -5.14
CA LEU A 76 -0.76 4.06 -5.87
C LEU A 76 -1.80 4.30 -6.96
N ALA A 77 -2.19 3.25 -7.70
CA ALA A 77 -3.25 3.33 -8.71
C ALA A 77 -4.58 3.79 -8.10
N ILE A 78 -4.97 3.21 -6.96
CA ILE A 78 -6.19 3.61 -6.23
C ILE A 78 -6.08 5.06 -5.72
N ALA A 79 -4.91 5.46 -5.22
CA ALA A 79 -4.66 6.82 -4.74
C ALA A 79 -4.74 7.87 -5.87
N THR A 80 -4.19 7.56 -7.04
CA THR A 80 -4.23 8.43 -8.22
C THR A 80 -5.64 8.56 -8.77
N PHE A 81 -6.37 7.45 -8.91
CA PHE A 81 -7.76 7.48 -9.40
C PHE A 81 -8.68 8.32 -8.49
N THR A 82 -8.45 8.29 -7.18
CA THR A 82 -9.21 9.13 -6.23
C THR A 82 -8.91 10.63 -6.37
N LYS A 83 -7.75 11.01 -6.90
CA LYS A 83 -7.36 12.42 -7.12
C LYS A 83 -7.89 12.99 -8.44
N ASP A 84 -7.90 12.18 -9.51
CA ASP A 84 -8.26 12.66 -10.86
C ASP A 84 -9.74 13.07 -10.99
N THR A 85 -10.64 12.54 -10.17
CA THR A 85 -12.06 12.96 -10.18
C THR A 85 -12.27 14.43 -9.75
N ARG A 86 -11.21 15.16 -9.37
CA ARG A 86 -11.27 16.54 -8.89
C ARG A 86 -10.55 17.57 -9.77
N ILE A 87 -9.94 17.16 -10.89
CA ILE A 87 -9.17 18.04 -11.79
C ILE A 87 -9.95 18.49 -13.05
N ASP A 88 -11.21 18.06 -13.22
CA ASP A 88 -12.05 18.51 -14.35
C ASP A 88 -13.03 19.65 -14.01
N GLY A 89 -12.75 20.37 -12.92
CA GLY A 89 -13.53 21.51 -12.45
C GLY A 89 -13.01 22.85 -12.96
N GLY A 90 -13.09 23.09 -14.27
CA GLY A 90 -13.08 24.44 -14.83
C GLY A 90 -11.72 25.02 -15.18
N LYS A 91 -11.47 25.07 -16.49
CA LYS A 91 -11.14 26.30 -17.20
C LYS A 91 -11.34 26.02 -18.68
N ASP A 92 -12.55 26.30 -19.15
CA ASP A 92 -12.75 26.65 -20.55
C ASP A 92 -12.17 28.08 -20.73
N PRO A 93 -11.09 28.28 -21.51
CA PRO A 93 -10.62 29.61 -21.86
C PRO A 93 -11.42 30.23 -23.02
N GLY A 94 -12.47 29.57 -23.51
CA GLY A 94 -13.28 29.93 -24.67
C GLY A 94 -14.36 30.96 -24.39
N GLY A 95 -13.98 32.13 -23.86
CA GLY A 95 -14.80 33.33 -23.89
C GLY A 95 -14.37 34.26 -25.02
N VAL A 96 -14.42 33.79 -26.27
CA VAL A 96 -14.27 34.67 -27.44
C VAL A 96 -15.61 35.37 -27.65
N GLU A 97 -15.81 36.52 -27.00
CA GLU A 97 -16.81 37.49 -27.42
C GLU A 97 -16.10 38.69 -28.07
N GLU A 98 -16.21 38.71 -29.39
CA GLU A 98 -15.79 39.74 -30.35
C GLU A 98 -16.66 41.03 -30.21
N PRO A 99 -16.34 42.12 -30.94
CA PRO A 99 -16.25 43.48 -30.41
C PRO A 99 -17.59 44.24 -30.41
N ARG A 100 -17.84 45.07 -29.38
CA ARG A 100 -18.90 46.09 -29.44
C ARG A 100 -18.48 47.22 -30.38
N ALA A 101 -19.09 47.24 -31.56
CA ALA A 101 -19.17 48.40 -32.47
C ALA A 101 -20.34 49.31 -32.08
#